data_AF-A0A3B0Z186-F1
#
_entry.id   AF-A0A3B0Z186-F1
#
_cell.length_a   1.000
_cell.length_b   1.000
_cell.length_c   1.000
_cell.angle_alpha   90.00
_cell.angle_beta   90.00
_cell.angle_gamma   90.00
#
_symmetry.space_group_name_H-M   'P 1'
#
loop_
_entity.id
_entity.type
_entity.pdbx_description
1 polymer ?
#
loop_
_entity_poly.entity_id
_entity_poly.type
_entity_poly.pdbx_seq_one_letter_code
_entity_poly.pdbx_strand_id
1 'polypeptide(L)'
;MLTHIRKSGKDLMSPDAWKIRLIFWAGAVLVGVIASGFAISAVYAEDVFHTLLDYGDWVPFVLCPLGLVLVSWLTRKFFPGSQGSGIPQSIAALQLTEHTSRSALLSFRIAFGK
;
A
#
# COMPACT_ATOMS: atom_id res chain seq x y z
N MET A 1 37.33 22.58 -1.75
CA MET A 1 36.60 21.87 -0.68
C MET A 1 35.55 22.77 0.01
N LEU A 2 35.91 23.95 0.54
CA LEU A 2 34.97 24.88 1.20
C LEU A 2 33.82 25.41 0.30
N THR A 3 34.05 25.54 -1.00
CA THR A 3 33.03 26.00 -1.98
C THR A 3 31.92 24.99 -2.25
N HIS A 4 32.22 23.68 -2.14
CA HIS A 4 31.21 22.63 -2.27
C HIS A 4 30.29 22.57 -1.04
N ILE A 5 30.86 22.74 0.17
CA ILE A 5 30.10 22.79 1.43
C ILE A 5 29.14 24.00 1.46
N ARG A 6 29.58 25.15 0.94
CA ARG A 6 28.77 26.38 0.91
C ARG A 6 27.64 26.35 -0.15
N LYS A 7 27.81 25.60 -1.25
CA LYS A 7 26.73 25.30 -2.20
C LYS A 7 25.72 24.33 -1.59
N SER A 8 26.19 23.26 -0.93
CA SER A 8 25.32 22.33 -0.20
C SER A 8 24.51 23.03 0.89
N GLY A 9 25.05 24.01 1.63
CA GLY A 9 24.28 24.78 2.63
C GLY A 9 23.08 25.53 2.05
N LYS A 10 23.19 26.05 0.81
CA LYS A 10 22.09 26.71 0.10
C LYS A 10 21.07 25.71 -0.43
N ASP A 11 21.52 24.55 -0.93
CA ASP A 11 20.62 23.47 -1.37
C ASP A 11 19.93 22.76 -0.20
N LEU A 12 20.56 22.76 0.99
CA LEU A 12 19.96 22.27 2.22
C LEU A 12 18.80 23.13 2.69
N MET A 13 18.82 24.44 2.45
CA MET A 13 17.76 25.40 2.84
C MET A 13 16.90 25.90 1.67
N SER A 14 17.03 25.30 0.48
CA SER A 14 16.16 25.63 -0.65
C SER A 14 14.71 25.25 -0.34
N PRO A 15 13.73 26.15 -0.53
CA PRO A 15 12.31 25.85 -0.33
C PRO A 15 11.83 24.65 -1.14
N ASP A 16 12.31 24.48 -2.38
CA ASP A 16 11.95 23.36 -3.24
C ASP A 16 12.50 22.02 -2.72
N ALA A 17 13.73 22.03 -2.21
CA ALA A 17 14.34 20.83 -1.62
C ALA A 17 13.59 20.41 -0.34
N TRP A 18 13.20 21.36 0.51
CA TRP A 18 12.39 21.07 1.70
C TRP A 18 10.98 20.61 1.37
N LYS A 19 10.36 21.17 0.32
CA LYS A 19 9.05 20.70 -0.16
C LYS A 19 9.09 19.22 -0.53
N ILE A 20 10.10 18.81 -1.31
CA ILE A 20 10.28 17.39 -1.69
C ILE A 20 10.49 16.53 -0.44
N ARG A 21 11.37 16.93 0.49
CA ARG A 21 11.61 16.19 1.75
C ARG A 21 10.34 16.02 2.57
N LEU A 22 9.56 17.09 2.75
CA LEU A 22 8.30 17.04 3.48
C LEU A 22 7.29 16.10 2.82
N ILE A 23 7.21 16.09 1.48
CA ILE A 23 6.34 15.15 0.75
C ILE A 23 6.78 13.70 1.03
N PHE A 24 8.08 13.40 0.95
CA PHE A 24 8.59 12.05 1.23
C PHE A 24 8.40 11.64 2.69
N TRP A 25 8.66 12.54 3.65
CA TRP A 25 8.48 12.24 5.07
C TRP A 25 7.01 12.03 5.42
N ALA A 26 6.11 12.90 4.92
CA ALA A 26 4.68 12.71 5.10
C ALA A 26 4.21 11.38 4.49
N GLY A 27 4.70 11.03 3.30
CA GLY A 27 4.45 9.74 2.68
C GLY A 27 4.95 8.56 3.51
N ALA A 28 6.17 8.63 4.05
CA ALA A 28 6.73 7.58 4.89
C ALA A 28 5.94 7.38 6.19
N VAL A 29 5.55 8.47 6.85
CA VAL A 29 4.69 8.42 8.05
C VAL A 29 3.34 7.79 7.72
N LEU A 30 2.72 8.20 6.60
CA LEU A 30 1.43 7.65 6.16
C LEU A 30 1.52 6.15 5.89
N VAL A 31 2.56 5.69 5.20
CA VAL A 31 2.81 4.25 4.97
C VAL A 31 2.95 3.51 6.30
N GLY A 32 3.70 4.07 7.25
CA GLY A 32 3.84 3.49 8.59
C GLY A 32 2.50 3.34 9.31
N VAL A 33 1.68 4.39 9.31
CA VAL A 33 0.34 4.37 9.94
C VAL A 33 -0.57 3.31 9.30
N ILE A 34 -0.62 3.26 7.96
CA ILE A 34 -1.43 2.28 7.23
C ILE A 34 -0.94 0.85 7.52
N ALA A 35 0.38 0.62 7.50
CA ALA A 35 0.96 -0.69 7.79
C ALA A 35 0.67 -1.15 9.23
N SER A 36 0.79 -0.25 10.22
CA SER A 36 0.42 -0.56 11.60
C SER A 36 -1.07 -0.86 11.75
N GLY A 37 -1.94 -0.09 11.09
CA GLY A 37 -3.38 -0.35 11.08
C GLY A 37 -3.73 -1.72 10.47
N PHE A 38 -3.07 -2.08 9.38
CA PHE A 38 -3.22 -3.40 8.77
C PHE A 38 -2.76 -4.52 9.70
N ALA A 39 -1.62 -4.36 10.37
CA ALA A 39 -1.11 -5.34 11.33
C ALA A 39 -2.08 -5.55 12.51
N ILE A 40 -2.62 -4.46 13.09
CA ILE A 40 -3.62 -4.55 14.17
C ILE A 40 -4.90 -5.25 13.68
N SER A 41 -5.35 -4.92 12.47
CA SER A 41 -6.54 -5.54 11.86
C SER A 41 -6.34 -7.04 11.63
N ALA A 42 -5.13 -7.45 11.22
CA ALA A 42 -4.78 -8.86 11.04
C ALA A 42 -4.82 -9.63 12.37
N VAL A 43 -4.29 -9.05 13.45
CA VAL A 43 -4.35 -9.63 14.80
C VAL A 43 -5.80 -9.80 15.26
N TYR A 44 -6.65 -8.80 15.02
CA TYR A 44 -8.08 -8.92 15.36
C TYR A 44 -8.80 -9.99 14.52
N ALA A 45 -8.52 -10.05 13.22
CA ALA A 45 -9.09 -11.07 12.34
C ALA A 45 -8.65 -12.49 12.76
N GLU A 46 -7.40 -12.64 13.21
CA GLU A 46 -6.88 -13.88 13.76
C GLU A 46 -7.62 -14.30 15.04
N ASP A 47 -7.86 -13.38 15.98
CA ASP A 47 -8.60 -13.65 17.23
C ASP A 47 -10.05 -14.08 16.96
N VAL A 48 -10.71 -13.39 16.03
CA VAL A 48 -12.06 -13.77 15.56
C VAL A 48 -12.03 -15.15 14.90
N PHE A 49 -11.03 -15.44 14.08
CA PHE A 49 -10.90 -16.74 13.44
C PHE A 49 -10.71 -17.86 14.48
N HIS A 50 -9.87 -17.64 15.51
CA HIS A 50 -9.69 -18.61 16.60
C HIS A 50 -10.98 -18.86 17.37
N THR A 51 -11.76 -17.82 17.67
CA THR A 51 -13.08 -17.97 18.30
C THR A 51 -14.04 -18.78 17.43
N LEU A 52 -13.90 -18.72 16.10
CA LEU A 52 -14.71 -19.53 15.18
C LEU A 52 -14.27 -21.00 15.12
N LEU A 53 -13.04 -21.33 15.52
CA LEU A 53 -12.57 -22.71 15.59
C LEU A 53 -13.27 -23.51 16.71
N ASP A 54 -13.76 -22.83 17.75
CA ASP A 54 -14.50 -23.47 18.85
C ASP A 54 -15.82 -24.13 18.39
N TYR A 55 -16.32 -23.78 17.20
CA TYR A 55 -17.50 -24.42 16.58
C TYR A 55 -17.18 -25.76 15.90
N GLY A 56 -15.89 -26.11 15.74
CA GLY A 56 -15.42 -27.43 15.31
C GLY A 56 -14.32 -27.39 14.24
N ASP A 57 -13.55 -28.49 14.16
CA ASP A 57 -12.38 -28.63 13.28
C ASP A 57 -12.69 -28.51 11.77
N TRP A 58 -13.97 -28.62 11.39
CA TRP A 58 -14.40 -28.48 9.99
C TRP A 58 -14.48 -27.01 9.54
N VAL A 59 -14.52 -26.05 10.47
CA VAL A 59 -14.74 -24.62 10.17
C VAL A 59 -13.70 -24.05 9.19
N PRO A 60 -12.38 -24.27 9.32
CA PRO A 60 -11.39 -23.76 8.37
C PRO A 60 -11.62 -24.25 6.93
N PHE A 61 -12.08 -25.49 6.76
CA PHE A 61 -12.31 -26.10 5.46
C PHE A 61 -13.46 -25.47 4.69
N VAL A 62 -14.37 -24.77 5.38
CA VAL A 62 -15.48 -24.04 4.77
C VAL A 62 -15.20 -22.54 4.75
N LEU A 63 -14.76 -21.99 5.87
CA LEU A 63 -14.59 -20.55 6.05
C LEU A 63 -13.47 -19.97 5.17
N CYS A 64 -12.30 -20.61 5.14
CA CYS A 64 -11.16 -20.13 4.35
C CYS A 64 -11.44 -20.08 2.84
N PRO A 65 -11.96 -21.15 2.19
CA PRO A 65 -12.27 -21.09 0.76
C PRO A 65 -13.39 -20.11 0.45
N LEU A 66 -14.44 -20.04 1.28
CA LEU A 66 -15.51 -19.04 1.08
C LEU A 66 -14.98 -17.61 1.22
N GLY A 67 -14.13 -17.36 2.22
CA GLY A 67 -13.44 -16.09 2.40
C GLY A 67 -12.59 -15.72 1.18
N LEU A 68 -11.82 -16.66 0.65
CA LEU A 68 -11.02 -16.44 -0.56
C LEU A 68 -11.88 -16.12 -1.78
N VAL A 69 -12.98 -16.86 -1.99
CA VAL A 69 -13.92 -16.61 -3.08
C VAL A 69 -14.54 -15.22 -2.93
N LEU A 70 -14.97 -14.86 -1.72
CA LEU A 70 -15.55 -13.56 -1.42
C LEU A 70 -14.56 -12.43 -1.71
N VAL A 71 -13.34 -12.52 -1.19
CA VAL A 71 -12.28 -11.51 -1.40
C VAL A 71 -11.97 -11.39 -2.90
N SER A 72 -11.73 -12.51 -3.58
CA SER A 72 -11.45 -12.51 -5.03
C SER A 72 -12.58 -11.87 -5.84
N TRP A 73 -13.83 -12.16 -5.50
CA TRP A 73 -15.00 -11.58 -6.13
C TRP A 73 -15.11 -10.07 -5.87
N LEU A 74 -14.95 -9.63 -4.62
CA LEU A 74 -14.97 -8.21 -4.24
C LEU A 74 -13.86 -7.42 -4.96
N THR A 75 -12.62 -7.94 -4.96
CA THR A 75 -11.49 -7.32 -5.65
C THR A 75 -11.76 -7.19 -7.15
N ARG A 76 -12.27 -8.24 -7.81
CA ARG A 76 -12.57 -8.18 -9.25
C ARG A 76 -13.74 -7.25 -9.57
N LYS A 77 -14.77 -7.20 -8.71
CA LYS A 77 -15.99 -6.45 -8.96
C LYS A 77 -15.83 -4.95 -8.70
N PHE A 78 -15.21 -4.58 -7.58
CA PHE A 78 -15.14 -3.18 -7.12
C PHE A 78 -13.78 -2.54 -7.33
N PHE A 79 -12.71 -3.33 -7.35
CA PHE A 79 -11.33 -2.83 -7.44
C PHE A 79 -10.53 -3.42 -8.62
N PRO A 80 -11.04 -3.41 -9.88
CA PRO A 80 -10.25 -3.87 -11.01
C PRO A 80 -8.93 -3.08 -11.11
N GLY A 81 -7.82 -3.80 -11.22
CA GLY A 81 -6.47 -3.25 -11.18
C GLY A 81 -5.71 -3.54 -9.88
N SER A 82 -6.39 -3.87 -8.77
CA SER A 82 -5.71 -4.20 -7.50
C SER A 82 -5.30 -5.67 -7.36
N GLN A 83 -5.45 -6.50 -8.39
CA GLN A 83 -5.03 -7.90 -8.33
C GLN A 83 -3.50 -8.08 -8.24
N GLY A 84 -3.05 -9.22 -7.71
CA GLY A 84 -1.62 -9.57 -7.58
C GLY A 84 -0.90 -8.77 -6.50
N SER A 85 0.43 -8.79 -6.48
CA SER A 85 1.23 -8.08 -5.46
C SER A 85 1.37 -6.57 -5.69
N GLY A 86 1.16 -6.10 -6.92
CA GLY A 86 1.37 -4.69 -7.29
C GLY A 86 2.82 -4.26 -7.45
N ILE A 87 3.80 -5.13 -7.18
CA ILE A 87 5.22 -4.88 -7.48
C ILE A 87 5.42 -4.67 -8.99
N PRO A 88 4.92 -5.55 -9.89
CA PRO A 88 5.06 -5.31 -11.33
C PRO A 88 4.36 -4.03 -11.81
N GLN A 89 3.23 -3.68 -11.19
CA GLN A 89 2.46 -2.46 -11.50
C GLN A 89 3.25 -1.20 -11.11
N SER A 90 3.90 -1.23 -9.95
CA SER A 90 4.76 -0.14 -9.47
C SER A 90 6.02 0.02 -10.34
N ILE A 91 6.65 -1.10 -10.72
CA ILE A 91 7.80 -1.09 -11.65
C ILE A 91 7.40 -0.52 -13.01
N ALA A 92 6.27 -0.97 -13.57
CA ALA A 92 5.77 -0.45 -14.84
C ALA A 92 5.44 1.05 -14.76
N ALA A 93 4.82 1.50 -13.66
CA ALA A 93 4.49 2.91 -13.45
C ALA A 93 5.73 3.82 -13.39
N LEU A 94 6.86 3.32 -12.87
CA LEU A 94 8.13 4.05 -12.85
C LEU A 94 8.75 4.18 -14.26
N GLN A 95 8.48 3.22 -15.16
CA GLN A 95 9.01 3.21 -16.54
C GLN A 95 8.17 4.05 -17.51
N LEU A 96 6.93 4.40 -17.16
CA LEU A 96 6.06 5.23 -17.99
C LEU A 96 6.38 6.72 -17.85
N THR A 97 6.57 7.40 -18.99
CA THR A 97 6.82 8.85 -19.07
C THR A 97 5.52 9.66 -19.04
N GLU A 98 4.42 9.09 -19.55
CA GLU A 98 3.11 9.76 -19.65
C GLU A 98 2.30 9.63 -18.36
N HIS A 99 1.85 10.77 -17.84
CA HIS A 99 1.07 10.84 -16.59
C HIS A 99 -0.26 10.07 -16.66
N THR A 100 -0.96 10.14 -17.79
CA THR A 100 -2.24 9.45 -18.00
C THR A 100 -2.07 7.93 -17.86
N SER A 101 -1.03 7.37 -18.48
CA SER A 101 -0.71 5.94 -18.42
C SER A 101 -0.27 5.50 -17.01
N ARG A 102 0.44 6.36 -16.27
CA ARG A 102 0.83 6.10 -14.88
C ARG A 102 -0.39 6.04 -13.94
N SER A 103 -1.34 6.96 -14.11
CA SER A 103 -2.55 7.04 -13.27
C SER A 103 -3.50 5.84 -13.44
N ALA A 104 -3.46 5.19 -14.60
CA ALA A 104 -4.20 3.96 -14.85
C ALA A 104 -3.65 2.76 -14.04
N LEU A 105 -2.35 2.77 -13.73
CA LEU A 105 -1.68 1.71 -12.95
C LEU A 105 -1.65 2.01 -11.45
N LEU A 106 -1.58 3.29 -11.08
CA LEU A 106 -1.53 3.76 -9.69
C LEU A 106 -2.60 4.83 -9.47
N SER A 107 -3.74 4.42 -8.90
CA SER A 107 -4.84 5.29 -8.53
C SER A 107 -5.28 5.04 -7.09
N PHE A 108 -5.96 6.02 -6.47
CA PHE A 108 -6.54 5.85 -5.14
C PHE A 108 -7.49 4.65 -5.06
N ARG A 109 -8.26 4.39 -6.12
CA ARG A 109 -9.13 3.20 -6.18
C ARG A 109 -8.34 1.90 -6.09
N ILE A 110 -7.20 1.81 -6.78
CA ILE A 110 -6.30 0.65 -6.70
C ILE A 110 -5.66 0.57 -5.32
N ALA A 111 -5.23 1.69 -4.74
CA ALA A 111 -4.63 1.74 -3.41
C ALA A 111 -5.58 1.29 -2.30
N PHE A 112 -6.86 1.68 -2.35
CA PHE A 112 -7.88 1.23 -1.38
C PHE A 112 -8.28 -0.23 -1.55
N GLY A 113 -8.17 -0.77 -2.78
CA GLY A 113 -8.55 -2.15 -3.08
C GLY A 113 -7.42 -3.16 -2.91
N LYS A 114 -6.21 -2.72 -2.54
CA LYS A 114 -5.04 -3.53 -2.21
C LYS A 114 -5.03 -3.82 -0.73
#